data_AF-A0A350QMB6-F1
#
_entry.id   AF-A0A350QMB6-F1
#
_cell.length_a   1.000
_cell.length_b   1.000
_cell.length_c   1.000
_cell.angle_alpha   90.00
_cell.angle_beta   90.00
_cell.angle_gamma   90.00
#
_symmetry.space_group_name_H-M   'P 1'
#
loop_
_entity.id
_entity.type
_entity.pdbx_description
1 polymer ?
#
loop_
_entity_poly.entity_id
_entity_poly.type
_entity_poly.pdbx_seq_one_letter_code
_entity_poly.pdbx_strand_id
1 'polypeptide(L)'
;MSSNAHDHHGDDHPIVGHLVPMSILIWTTIALLFLTVITVAVRYIDVGEFNIVIAIGIAVLKATLVALFFMHLKWDRPFNQIVFVACMAFVILLIVLTVIDTGQNKSFLYDGNPSLVQDTLDAKAPLAPISQETGISSPNS
;
A
#
# COMPACT_ATOMS: atom_id res chain seq x y z
N MET A 1 44.02 20.85 58.16
CA MET A 1 43.70 19.61 57.42
C MET A 1 42.23 19.33 57.61
N SER A 2 41.40 19.64 56.61
CA SER A 2 40.04 19.12 56.49
C SER A 2 39.87 18.73 55.03
N SER A 3 39.93 17.43 54.78
CA SER A 3 39.75 16.82 53.47
C SER A 3 38.27 16.89 53.11
N ASN A 4 37.92 17.78 52.18
CA ASN A 4 36.61 17.76 51.54
C ASN A 4 36.61 16.58 50.56
N ALA A 5 36.02 15.47 50.99
CA ALA A 5 35.79 14.32 50.15
C ALA A 5 34.78 14.71 49.06
N HIS A 6 35.19 14.54 47.81
CA HIS A 6 34.29 14.59 46.67
C HIS A 6 33.39 13.35 46.72
N ASP A 7 32.14 13.53 47.14
CA ASP A 7 31.09 12.55 46.94
C ASP A 7 30.75 12.51 45.44
N HIS A 8 31.38 11.56 44.75
CA HIS A 8 30.97 11.15 43.41
C HIS A 8 29.61 10.46 43.53
N HIS A 9 28.55 11.23 43.29
CA HIS A 9 27.26 10.67 42.92
C HIS A 9 27.45 9.89 41.62
N GLY A 10 27.51 8.57 41.73
CA GLY A 10 27.42 7.67 40.58
C GLY A 10 26.04 7.82 39.98
N ASP A 11 25.98 8.48 38.82
CA ASP A 11 24.83 8.51 37.95
C ASP A 11 24.59 7.07 37.43
N ASP A 12 23.94 6.25 38.25
CA ASP A 12 23.27 5.02 37.83
C ASP A 12 22.07 5.43 36.96
N HIS A 13 22.35 5.84 35.72
CA HIS A 13 21.32 5.94 34.71
C HIS A 13 20.74 4.53 34.50
N PRO A 14 19.47 4.27 34.84
CA PRO A 14 18.88 2.98 34.57
C PRO A 14 18.76 2.87 33.05
N ILE A 15 19.65 2.07 32.44
CA ILE A 15 19.52 1.59 31.05
C ILE A 15 18.36 0.59 31.02
N VAL A 16 17.15 1.07 31.28
CA VAL A 16 15.91 0.31 31.10
C VAL A 16 15.26 0.76 29.80
N GLY A 17 16.03 0.62 28.71
CA GLY A 17 15.42 0.40 27.41
C GLY A 17 14.81 -1.00 27.45
N HIS A 18 13.52 -1.11 27.78
CA HIS A 18 12.74 -2.31 27.48
C HIS A 18 12.55 -2.38 25.95
N LEU A 19 13.67 -2.59 25.25
CA LEU A 19 13.72 -2.79 23.83
C LEU A 19 13.25 -4.22 23.59
N VAL A 20 12.28 -4.37 22.70
CA VAL A 20 11.81 -5.67 22.23
C VAL A 20 13.03 -6.55 21.92
N PRO A 21 13.12 -7.78 22.45
CA PRO A 21 14.29 -8.61 22.22
C PRO A 21 14.54 -8.74 20.72
N MET A 22 15.74 -8.37 20.26
CA MET A 22 16.12 -8.37 18.84
C MET A 22 15.77 -9.69 18.13
N SER A 23 15.79 -10.80 18.87
CA SER A 23 15.38 -12.13 18.43
C SER A 23 13.96 -12.20 17.88
N ILE A 24 12.98 -11.49 18.46
CA ILE A 24 11.59 -11.52 17.96
C ILE A 24 11.50 -10.85 16.58
N LEU A 25 12.20 -9.73 16.40
CA LEU A 25 12.21 -8.97 15.16
C LEU A 25 12.89 -9.76 14.03
N ILE A 26 13.97 -10.48 14.35
CA ILE A 26 14.65 -11.38 13.42
C ILE A 26 13.70 -12.53 13.01
N TRP A 27 12.99 -13.14 13.97
CA TRP A 27 12.03 -14.19 13.67
C TRP A 27 10.86 -13.70 12.81
N THR A 28 10.32 -12.51 13.09
CA THR A 28 9.29 -11.89 12.25
C THR A 28 9.82 -11.60 10.84
N THR A 29 11.05 -11.12 10.71
CA THR A 29 11.69 -10.88 9.40
C THR A 29 11.76 -12.16 8.58
N ILE A 30 12.18 -13.27 9.20
CA ILE A 30 12.25 -14.57 8.54
C ILE A 30 10.85 -15.05 8.14
N ALA A 31 9.85 -14.90 9.01
CA ALA A 31 8.46 -15.24 8.69
C ALA A 31 7.91 -14.43 7.50
N LEU A 32 8.20 -13.12 7.44
CA LEU A 32 7.81 -12.28 6.32
C LEU A 32 8.52 -12.65 5.02
N LEU A 33 9.82 -12.97 5.10
CA LEU A 33 10.59 -13.44 3.95
C LEU A 33 10.00 -14.75 3.41
N PHE A 34 9.67 -15.69 4.29
CA PHE A 34 9.02 -16.94 3.93
C PHE A 34 7.66 -16.72 3.25
N LEU A 35 6.80 -15.88 3.81
CA LEU A 35 5.52 -15.50 3.18
C LEU A 35 5.74 -14.82 1.82
N THR A 36 6.84 -14.08 1.64
CA THR A 36 7.16 -13.42 0.36
C THR A 36 7.55 -14.44 -0.70
N VAL A 37 8.39 -15.42 -0.34
CA VAL A 37 8.70 -16.56 -1.21
C VAL A 37 7.43 -17.31 -1.59
N ILE A 38 6.52 -17.55 -0.64
CA ILE A 38 5.22 -18.17 -0.94
C ILE A 38 4.43 -17.33 -1.93
N THR A 39 4.34 -16.00 -1.78
CA THR A 39 3.61 -15.16 -2.74
C THR A 39 4.19 -15.24 -4.14
N VAL A 40 5.52 -15.25 -4.25
CA VAL A 40 6.21 -15.42 -5.54
C VAL A 40 5.94 -16.81 -6.11
N ALA A 41 5.94 -17.86 -5.27
CA ALA A 41 5.61 -19.22 -5.67
C ALA A 41 4.16 -19.35 -6.16
N VAL A 42 3.20 -18.78 -5.43
CA VAL A 42 1.78 -18.74 -5.82
C VAL A 42 1.59 -18.03 -7.15
N ARG A 43 2.37 -16.98 -7.43
CA ARG A 43 2.33 -16.31 -8.75
C ARG A 43 2.68 -17.25 -9.90
N TYR A 44 3.52 -18.27 -9.70
CA TYR A 44 3.86 -19.23 -10.75
C TYR A 44 2.80 -20.32 -10.94
N ILE A 45 1.85 -20.46 -10.02
CA ILE A 45 0.77 -21.44 -10.11
C ILE A 45 -0.44 -20.72 -10.68
N ASP A 46 -0.81 -21.04 -11.92
CA ASP A 46 -1.92 -20.41 -12.60
C ASP A 46 -3.24 -21.07 -12.18
N VAL A 47 -3.82 -20.59 -11.08
CA VAL A 47 -5.15 -21.01 -10.57
C VAL A 47 -6.29 -20.14 -11.13
N GLY A 48 -6.04 -19.37 -12.20
CA GLY A 48 -7.03 -18.49 -12.80
C GLY A 48 -7.51 -17.37 -11.86
N GLU A 49 -8.83 -17.17 -11.77
CA GLU A 49 -9.45 -16.09 -10.99
C GLU A 49 -9.18 -16.18 -9.48
N PHE A 50 -8.88 -17.37 -8.94
CA PHE A 50 -8.55 -17.52 -7.52
C PHE A 50 -7.18 -16.93 -7.15
N ASN A 51 -6.31 -16.63 -8.11
CA ASN A 51 -4.96 -16.16 -7.85
C ASN A 51 -4.97 -14.79 -7.14
N ILE A 52 -5.87 -13.90 -7.55
CA ILE A 52 -5.99 -12.57 -6.92
C ILE A 52 -6.49 -12.66 -5.47
N VAL A 53 -7.45 -13.55 -5.20
CA VAL A 53 -8.00 -13.75 -3.85
C VAL A 53 -6.91 -14.29 -2.92
N ILE A 54 -6.14 -15.27 -3.37
CA ILE A 54 -5.02 -15.83 -2.60
C ILE A 54 -3.92 -14.78 -2.40
N ALA A 55 -3.58 -14.01 -3.43
CA ALA A 55 -2.57 -12.95 -3.34
C ALA A 55 -2.95 -11.89 -2.30
N ILE A 56 -4.20 -11.44 -2.30
CA ILE A 56 -4.73 -10.49 -1.30
C ILE A 56 -4.73 -11.11 0.10
N GLY A 57 -5.16 -12.37 0.23
CA GLY A 57 -5.14 -13.07 1.53
C GLY A 57 -3.74 -13.14 2.14
N ILE A 58 -2.73 -13.49 1.33
CA ILE A 58 -1.34 -13.53 1.79
C ILE A 58 -0.82 -12.11 2.09
N ALA A 59 -1.21 -11.10 1.30
CA ALA A 59 -0.83 -9.71 1.56
C ALA A 59 -1.37 -9.19 2.89
N VAL A 60 -2.64 -9.49 3.21
CA VAL A 60 -3.25 -9.14 4.51
C VAL A 60 -2.51 -9.84 5.65
N LEU A 61 -2.20 -11.12 5.52
CA LEU A 61 -1.45 -11.86 6.54
C LEU A 61 -0.07 -11.25 6.82
N LYS A 62 0.66 -10.85 5.77
CA LYS A 62 1.92 -10.10 5.93
C LYS A 62 1.70 -8.79 6.68
N ALA A 63 0.69 -8.01 6.31
CA ALA A 63 0.38 -6.74 6.95
C ALA A 63 0.05 -6.92 8.44
N THR A 64 -0.69 -7.98 8.81
CA THR A 64 -0.99 -8.31 10.21
C THR A 64 0.27 -8.66 10.99
N LEU A 65 1.18 -9.45 10.44
CA LEU A 65 2.47 -9.77 11.07
C LEU A 65 3.31 -8.51 11.28
N VAL A 66 3.37 -7.61 10.29
CA VAL A 66 4.06 -6.32 10.42
C VAL A 66 3.44 -5.47 11.53
N ALA A 67 2.11 -5.34 11.54
CA ALA A 67 1.41 -4.55 12.56
C ALA A 67 1.63 -5.11 13.97
N LEU A 68 1.50 -6.43 14.16
CA LEU A 68 1.61 -7.02 15.51
C LEU A 68 3.03 -6.99 16.08
N PHE A 69 4.04 -7.22 15.25
CA PHE A 69 5.42 -7.44 15.71
C PHE A 69 6.35 -6.25 15.44
N PHE A 70 6.30 -5.61 14.27
CA PHE A 70 7.17 -4.47 13.95
C PHE A 70 6.66 -3.14 14.50
N MET A 71 5.34 -2.94 14.55
CA MET A 71 4.77 -1.77 15.23
C MET A 71 4.70 -1.95 16.75
N HIS A 72 5.29 -3.03 17.28
CA HIS A 72 5.31 -3.42 18.68
C HIS A 72 3.92 -3.55 19.32
N LEU A 73 2.86 -3.59 18.51
CA LEU A 73 1.47 -3.44 18.92
C LEU A 73 1.04 -4.47 19.99
N LYS A 74 1.64 -5.66 19.97
CA LYS A 74 1.37 -6.72 20.96
C LYS A 74 1.94 -6.44 22.36
N TRP A 75 2.99 -5.65 22.47
CA TRP A 75 3.68 -5.33 23.72
C TRP A 75 3.56 -3.85 24.11
N ASP A 76 3.11 -3.00 23.19
CA ASP A 76 2.89 -1.58 23.44
C ASP A 76 1.56 -1.30 24.15
N ARG A 77 1.40 -0.05 24.62
CA ARG A 77 0.17 0.41 25.28
C ARG A 77 -1.06 0.19 24.39
N PRO A 78 -2.23 -0.17 24.95
CA PRO A 78 -3.47 -0.40 24.18
C PRO A 78 -3.91 0.81 23.34
N PHE A 79 -3.45 2.00 23.69
CA PHE A 79 -3.62 3.22 22.91
C PHE A 79 -3.10 3.11 21.47
N ASN A 80 -1.94 2.49 21.24
CA ASN A 80 -1.37 2.34 19.91
C ASN A 80 -2.24 1.42 19.02
N GLN A 81 -2.88 0.41 19.62
CA GLN A 81 -3.81 -0.49 18.91
C GLN A 81 -5.05 0.26 18.42
N ILE A 82 -5.62 1.12 19.26
CA ILE A 82 -6.81 1.92 18.92
C ILE A 82 -6.48 2.90 17.80
N VAL A 83 -5.34 3.60 17.88
CA VAL A 83 -4.89 4.52 16.82
C VAL A 83 -4.66 3.79 15.51
N PHE A 84 -4.00 2.62 15.54
CA PHE A 84 -3.81 1.80 14.33
C PHE A 84 -5.14 1.38 13.70
N VAL A 85 -6.09 0.89 14.49
CA VAL A 85 -7.43 0.51 13.99
C VAL A 85 -8.17 1.73 13.43
N ALA A 86 -8.08 2.89 14.07
CA ALA A 86 -8.67 4.13 13.57
C ALA A 86 -8.06 4.56 12.23
N CYS A 87 -6.73 4.51 12.10
CA CYS A 87 -6.04 4.79 10.83
C CYS A 87 -6.44 3.79 9.74
N MET A 88 -6.51 2.49 10.06
CA MET A 88 -6.93 1.46 9.12
C MET A 88 -8.38 1.66 8.67
N ALA A 89 -9.29 1.95 9.60
CA ALA A 89 -10.68 2.27 9.30
C ALA A 89 -10.79 3.49 8.39
N PHE A 90 -9.98 4.52 8.63
CA PHE A 90 -9.93 5.72 7.79
C PHE A 90 -9.41 5.42 6.38
N VAL A 91 -8.36 4.61 6.24
CA VAL A 91 -7.86 4.17 4.92
C VAL A 91 -8.93 3.41 4.15
N ILE A 92 -9.61 2.45 4.80
CA ILE A 92 -10.70 1.70 4.17
C ILE A 92 -11.83 2.64 3.74
N LEU A 93 -12.21 3.58 4.61
CA LEU A 93 -13.21 4.60 4.31
C LEU A 93 -12.82 5.43 3.08
N LEU A 94 -11.57 5.90 3.02
CA LEU A 94 -11.07 6.66 1.87
C LEU A 94 -11.07 5.83 0.59
N ILE A 95 -10.65 4.56 0.63
CA ILE A 95 -10.68 3.68 -0.54
C ILE A 95 -12.12 3.53 -1.06
N VAL A 96 -13.08 3.27 -0.17
CA VAL A 96 -14.49 3.15 -0.55
C VAL A 96 -15.00 4.46 -1.17
N LEU A 97 -14.67 5.60 -0.56
CA LEU A 97 -15.04 6.92 -1.09
C LEU A 97 -14.45 7.14 -2.49
N THR A 98 -13.15 6.88 -2.69
CA THR A 98 -12.48 7.00 -3.99
C THR A 98 -13.10 6.10 -5.04
N VAL A 99 -13.49 4.87 -4.68
CA VAL A 99 -14.16 3.95 -5.61
C VAL A 99 -15.54 4.47 -6.00
N ILE A 100 -16.32 5.01 -5.06
CA ILE A 100 -17.62 5.62 -5.33
C ILE A 100 -17.45 6.85 -6.22
N ASP A 101 -16.51 7.74 -5.88
CA ASP A 101 -16.19 8.96 -6.64
C ASP A 101 -15.78 8.64 -8.08
N THR A 102 -14.85 7.70 -8.26
CA THR A 102 -14.44 7.22 -9.58
C THR A 102 -15.62 6.62 -10.34
N GLY A 103 -16.49 5.87 -9.67
CA GLY A 103 -17.72 5.33 -10.25
C GLY A 103 -18.66 6.41 -10.78
N GLN A 104 -18.84 7.51 -10.04
CA GLN A 104 -19.67 8.64 -10.49
C GLN A 104 -18.99 9.45 -11.58
N ASN A 105 -17.69 9.73 -11.45
CA ASN A 105 -16.92 10.50 -12.42
C ASN A 105 -16.80 9.79 -13.78
N LYS A 106 -16.76 8.45 -13.83
CA LYS A 106 -16.79 7.69 -15.08
C LYS A 106 -17.95 8.06 -16.01
N SER A 107 -19.11 8.43 -15.46
CA SER A 107 -20.25 8.84 -16.29
C SER A 107 -20.04 10.18 -17.02
N PHE A 108 -19.13 11.02 -16.51
CA PHE A 108 -18.76 12.31 -17.10
C PHE A 108 -17.50 12.25 -17.97
N LEU A 109 -16.82 11.10 -18.01
CA LEU A 109 -15.64 10.89 -18.85
C LEU A 109 -16.13 10.47 -20.23
N TYR A 110 -16.04 11.40 -21.18
CA TYR A 110 -16.26 11.14 -22.60
C TYR A 110 -15.13 10.21 -23.07
N ASP A 111 -15.45 8.95 -23.40
CA ASP A 111 -14.48 8.05 -24.00
C ASP A 111 -13.92 8.72 -25.26
N GLY A 112 -12.60 8.56 -25.43
CA GLY A 112 -11.76 9.12 -26.49
C GLY A 112 -12.48 9.71 -27.69
N ASN A 113 -12.27 11.04 -27.81
CA ASN A 113 -12.56 11.89 -28.96
C ASN A 113 -13.98 12.51 -28.99
N PRO A 114 -14.16 13.71 -28.41
CA PRO A 114 -15.36 14.50 -28.65
C PRO A 114 -15.60 14.59 -30.16
N SER A 115 -16.84 14.39 -30.63
CA SER A 115 -17.15 14.52 -32.06
C SER A 115 -16.61 15.84 -32.65
N LEU A 116 -16.66 16.91 -31.86
CA LEU A 116 -16.09 18.22 -32.21
C LEU A 116 -14.56 18.22 -32.40
N VAL A 117 -13.83 17.40 -31.65
CA VAL A 117 -12.39 17.24 -31.82
C VAL A 117 -12.11 16.41 -33.07
N GLN A 118 -12.90 15.37 -33.37
CA GLN A 118 -12.77 14.63 -34.63
C GLN A 118 -13.05 15.51 -35.84
N ASP A 119 -14.16 16.27 -35.80
CA ASP A 119 -14.56 17.16 -36.88
C ASP A 119 -13.48 18.21 -37.19
N THR A 120 -12.80 18.72 -36.15
CA THR A 120 -11.72 19.70 -36.31
C THR A 120 -10.40 19.07 -36.76
N LEU A 121 -10.11 17.83 -36.37
CA LEU A 121 -8.92 17.09 -36.82
C LEU A 121 -9.08 16.63 -38.27
N ASP A 122 -10.27 16.20 -38.68
CA ASP A 122 -10.57 15.83 -40.07
C ASP A 122 -10.57 17.06 -40.99
N ALA A 123 -11.06 18.20 -40.52
CA ALA A 123 -11.03 19.44 -41.28
C ALA A 123 -9.63 20.07 -41.40
N LYS A 124 -8.75 19.88 -40.41
CA LYS A 124 -7.50 20.67 -40.26
C LYS A 124 -6.20 19.87 -40.22
N ALA A 125 -6.25 18.57 -39.96
CA ALA A 125 -5.10 17.68 -39.96
C ALA A 125 -5.45 16.25 -40.43
N PRO A 126 -5.89 16.07 -41.70
CA PRO A 126 -6.36 14.77 -42.22
C PRO A 126 -5.33 13.63 -42.16
N LEU A 127 -4.03 13.97 -42.08
CA LEU A 127 -2.92 13.02 -42.07
C LEU A 127 -2.30 12.83 -40.67
N ALA A 128 -3.00 13.24 -39.61
CA ALA A 128 -2.56 13.00 -38.25
C ALA A 128 -2.51 11.49 -37.95
N PRO A 129 -1.50 10.97 -37.24
CA PRO A 129 -1.36 9.53 -37.00
C PRO A 129 -2.61 8.86 -36.39
N ILE A 130 -3.40 9.59 -35.60
CA ILE A 130 -4.60 9.06 -34.93
C ILE A 130 -5.75 8.73 -35.90
N SER A 131 -5.84 9.37 -37.07
CA SER A 131 -6.93 9.15 -38.03
C SER A 131 -6.66 7.99 -38.98
N GLN A 132 -5.44 7.45 -39.00
CA GLN A 132 -5.07 6.30 -39.84
C GLN A 132 -4.98 4.98 -39.08
N GLU A 133 -4.79 5.00 -37.75
CA GLU A 133 -4.60 3.78 -36.95
C GLU A 133 -5.92 3.16 -36.47
N THR A 134 -6.95 3.98 -36.22
CA THR A 134 -8.31 3.50 -35.99
C THR A 134 -8.97 3.25 -37.35
N GLY A 135 -9.00 1.98 -37.78
CA GLY A 135 -9.62 1.51 -39.04
C GLY A 135 -11.13 1.71 -39.15
N ILE A 136 -11.61 2.92 -38.86
CA ILE A 136 -12.97 3.37 -39.13
C ILE A 136 -12.95 3.86 -40.58
N SER A 137 -13.07 2.89 -41.47
CA SER A 137 -13.36 3.11 -42.89
C SER A 137 -14.48 4.13 -43.05
N SER A 138 -14.19 5.18 -43.82
CA SER A 138 -15.17 6.16 -44.29
C SER A 138 -16.41 5.46 -44.88
N PRO A 139 -17.63 5.73 -44.38
CA PRO A 139 -18.84 5.31 -45.07
C PRO A 139 -19.20 6.34 -46.15
N ASN A 140 -18.36 6.48 -47.17
CA ASN A 140 -18.75 6.99 -48.49
C ASN A 140 -17.65 6.81 -49.56
N SER A 141 -17.58 5.59 -50.08
CA SER A 141 -17.46 5.39 -51.53
C SER A 141 -18.44 4.31 -51.93
#